data_AF-A0A2D6A7C2-F1
#
_entry.id   AF-A0A2D6A7C2-F1
#
_cell.length_a   1.000
_cell.length_b   1.000
_cell.length_c   1.000
_cell.angle_alpha   90.00
_cell.angle_beta   90.00
_cell.angle_gamma   90.00
#
_symmetry.space_group_name_H-M   'P 1'
#
loop_
_entity.id
_entity.type
_entity.pdbx_description
1 polymer ?
#
loop_
_entity_poly.entity_id
_entity_poly.type
_entity_poly.pdbx_seq_one_letter_code
_entity_poly.pdbx_strand_id
1 'polypeptide(L)'
;MFHTADSRTSSPTNRLWLCGALLAIASPVAAQDWKDTLVSFVAGTANQKAVQKHQAAWIQNWDAAAAIVVSLRTKVRAMLAGVKDAEGRPEKDAVQAAAETLHKLLVGGADAELGKSASAKDAVDRSLRRVAMLRLGLVRAALIAGRRTGARYAGQYAGLKKLGDDVPEFLLGTVEDPPQQVSDADRGFMLGAIRDVTKKLTDKQISRVEELAKDEFEDEGVQKQAMYLLWHCGNKDLLKAVIAGLEAQAKKEGDAQSSLIRLANVWWEIREYRNAVGVYKRITEGVVGMPDPQMGSMLYNMACSQALAGDIDEAFATLDKSLTKVKGTSAINDQLLRVDHDINALRKDPRFWELMKKHERDIKKPSDGKSEKTVGRVGE
;
A
#
# COMPACT_ATOMS: atom_id res chain seq x y z
N MET A 1 -1.94 -14.95 -25.45
CA MET A 1 -3.12 -15.61 -24.84
C MET A 1 -4.07 -14.52 -24.39
N PHE A 2 -5.33 -14.63 -24.80
CA PHE A 2 -6.33 -13.56 -24.85
C PHE A 2 -6.77 -13.02 -23.48
N HIS A 3 -7.15 -11.74 -23.50
CA HIS A 3 -7.89 -11.02 -22.46
C HIS A 3 -9.12 -11.79 -21.95
N THR A 4 -9.25 -11.85 -20.62
CA THR A 4 -10.55 -11.84 -19.95
C THR A 4 -10.64 -10.56 -19.12
N ALA A 5 -11.47 -9.63 -19.57
CA ALA A 5 -11.88 -8.47 -18.80
C ALA A 5 -12.94 -8.94 -17.80
N ASP A 6 -12.61 -8.90 -16.51
CA ASP A 6 -13.57 -9.10 -15.44
C ASP A 6 -14.32 -7.77 -15.18
N SER A 7 -15.60 -7.74 -15.53
CA SER A 7 -16.47 -6.57 -15.54
C SER A 7 -17.34 -6.44 -14.29
N ARG A 8 -16.83 -6.83 -13.12
CA ARG A 8 -17.55 -6.68 -11.84
C ARG A 8 -16.77 -5.86 -10.81
N THR A 9 -16.39 -4.63 -11.16
CA THR A 9 -15.99 -3.65 -10.15
C THR A 9 -17.20 -2.84 -9.68
N SER A 10 -17.48 -2.91 -8.37
CA SER A 10 -18.27 -1.91 -7.63
C SER A 10 -18.13 -0.50 -8.22
N SER A 11 -19.26 0.16 -8.50
CA SER A 11 -19.25 1.41 -9.27
C SER A 11 -18.40 2.51 -8.59
N PRO A 12 -17.67 3.33 -9.36
CA PRO A 12 -16.84 4.43 -8.85
C PRO A 12 -17.59 5.40 -7.91
N THR A 13 -18.91 5.50 -8.06
CA THR A 13 -19.82 6.35 -7.28
C THR A 13 -19.80 6.06 -5.77
N ASN A 14 -19.73 4.80 -5.34
CA ASN A 14 -19.80 4.46 -3.90
C ASN A 14 -18.51 4.83 -3.13
N ARG A 15 -17.36 4.84 -3.81
CA ARG A 15 -16.04 5.16 -3.20
C ARG A 15 -15.87 6.67 -2.97
N LEU A 16 -16.52 7.44 -3.82
CA LEU A 16 -16.41 8.88 -3.91
C LEU A 16 -17.35 9.61 -2.91
N TRP A 17 -18.53 9.02 -2.66
CA TRP A 17 -19.49 9.50 -1.65
C TRP A 17 -18.93 9.49 -0.23
N LEU A 18 -18.19 8.44 0.15
CA LEU A 18 -17.66 8.29 1.50
C LEU A 18 -16.55 9.32 1.80
N CYS A 19 -15.70 9.65 0.81
CA CYS A 19 -14.73 10.73 0.91
C CYS A 19 -15.40 12.11 1.01
N GLY A 20 -16.49 12.32 0.27
CA GLY A 20 -17.29 13.54 0.34
C GLY A 20 -17.95 13.74 1.70
N ALA A 21 -18.47 12.67 2.30
CA ALA A 21 -19.04 12.70 3.65
C ALA A 21 -17.98 13.04 4.72
N LEU A 22 -16.77 12.48 4.61
CA LEU A 22 -15.67 12.77 5.53
C LEU A 22 -15.13 14.21 5.37
N LEU A 23 -15.04 14.70 4.13
CA LEU A 23 -14.70 16.10 3.86
C LEU A 23 -15.80 17.05 4.35
N ALA A 24 -17.08 16.67 4.25
CA ALA A 24 -18.21 17.43 4.80
C ALA A 24 -18.15 17.61 6.31
N ILE A 25 -17.69 16.58 7.02
CA ILE A 25 -17.51 16.64 8.47
C ILE A 25 -16.29 17.52 8.84
N ALA A 26 -15.24 17.53 8.02
CA ALA A 26 -14.02 18.29 8.30
C ALA A 26 -14.06 19.76 7.82
N SER A 27 -14.75 20.06 6.72
CA SER A 27 -14.88 21.40 6.14
C SER A 27 -16.09 21.45 5.18
N PRO A 28 -17.18 22.14 5.55
CA PRO A 28 -18.39 22.27 4.72
C PRO A 28 -18.12 22.88 3.34
N VAL A 29 -17.16 23.80 3.24
CA VAL A 29 -16.75 24.44 1.97
C VAL A 29 -16.02 23.44 1.08
N ALA A 30 -15.10 22.65 1.63
CA ALA A 30 -14.40 21.60 0.89
C ALA A 30 -15.34 20.46 0.45
N ALA A 31 -16.44 20.27 1.19
CA ALA A 31 -17.49 19.30 0.87
C ALA A 31 -18.23 19.64 -0.42
N GLN A 32 -18.59 20.92 -0.59
CA GLN A 32 -19.34 21.38 -1.75
C GLN A 32 -18.47 21.29 -3.01
N ASP A 33 -17.23 21.79 -2.95
CA ASP A 33 -16.27 21.66 -4.05
C ASP A 33 -15.98 20.19 -4.42
N TRP A 34 -15.92 19.31 -3.41
CA TRP A 34 -15.74 17.87 -3.63
C TRP A 34 -16.98 17.23 -4.27
N LYS A 35 -18.19 17.63 -3.85
CA LYS A 35 -19.46 17.16 -4.40
C LYS A 35 -19.58 17.52 -5.89
N ASP A 36 -19.21 18.74 -6.26
CA ASP A 36 -19.25 19.21 -7.65
C ASP A 36 -18.19 18.51 -8.53
N THR A 37 -17.03 18.21 -7.94
CA THR A 37 -15.99 17.38 -8.58
C THR A 37 -16.44 15.92 -8.75
N LEU A 38 -17.17 15.37 -7.78
CA LEU A 38 -17.76 14.04 -7.84
C LEU A 38 -18.77 13.92 -8.98
N VAL A 39 -19.70 14.88 -9.04
CA VAL A 39 -20.73 14.95 -10.07
C VAL A 39 -20.08 15.02 -11.44
N SER A 40 -19.03 15.83 -11.58
CA SER A 40 -18.24 15.92 -12.82
C SER A 40 -17.47 14.62 -13.13
N PHE A 41 -16.92 13.92 -12.13
CA PHE A 41 -16.21 12.66 -12.34
C PHE A 41 -17.14 11.53 -12.77
N VAL A 42 -18.32 11.45 -12.15
CA VAL A 42 -19.37 10.48 -12.51
C VAL A 42 -19.94 10.78 -13.90
N ALA A 43 -20.02 12.06 -14.27
CA ALA A 43 -20.37 12.50 -15.63
C ALA A 43 -19.24 12.32 -16.65
N GLY A 44 -18.04 11.86 -16.25
CA GLY A 44 -16.89 11.69 -17.15
C GLY A 44 -16.22 13.00 -17.58
N THR A 45 -16.56 14.13 -16.95
CA THR A 45 -16.08 15.48 -17.32
C THR A 45 -14.97 16.00 -16.40
N ALA A 46 -14.65 15.31 -15.31
CA ALA A 46 -13.59 15.73 -14.40
C ALA A 46 -12.19 15.57 -15.01
N ASN A 47 -11.44 16.67 -15.11
CA ASN A 47 -10.03 16.65 -15.48
C ASN A 47 -9.18 15.98 -14.39
N GLN A 48 -8.23 15.12 -14.78
CA GLN A 48 -7.24 14.47 -13.90
C GLN A 48 -6.52 15.45 -12.94
N LYS A 49 -6.30 16.71 -13.35
CA LYS A 49 -5.76 17.78 -12.50
C LYS A 49 -6.69 18.15 -11.33
N ALA A 50 -8.00 18.16 -11.53
CA ALA A 50 -8.97 18.43 -10.47
C ALA A 50 -8.97 17.30 -9.44
N VAL A 51 -8.97 16.04 -9.91
CA VAL A 51 -8.84 14.86 -9.04
C VAL A 51 -7.55 14.92 -8.21
N GLN A 52 -6.42 15.27 -8.82
CA GLN A 52 -5.15 15.45 -8.11
C GLN A 52 -5.19 16.59 -7.07
N LYS A 53 -5.75 17.76 -7.42
CA LYS A 53 -5.91 18.90 -6.50
C LYS A 53 -6.73 18.53 -5.26
N HIS A 54 -7.86 17.88 -5.47
CA HIS A 54 -8.75 17.46 -4.40
C HIS A 54 -8.14 16.35 -3.54
N GLN A 55 -7.34 15.45 -4.12
CA GLN A 55 -6.58 14.46 -3.36
C GLN A 55 -5.44 15.06 -2.54
N ALA A 56 -4.74 16.08 -3.05
CA ALA A 56 -3.75 16.82 -2.27
C ALA A 56 -4.42 17.50 -1.06
N ALA A 57 -5.60 18.10 -1.26
CA ALA A 57 -6.41 18.63 -0.18
C ALA A 57 -6.86 17.52 0.81
N TRP A 58 -7.19 16.33 0.33
CA TRP A 58 -7.54 15.19 1.19
C TRP A 58 -6.35 14.71 2.03
N ILE A 59 -5.16 14.61 1.46
CA ILE A 59 -3.93 14.28 2.19
C ILE A 59 -3.64 15.35 3.26
N GLN A 60 -3.82 16.64 2.92
CA GLN A 60 -3.71 17.74 3.88
C GLN A 60 -4.75 17.65 5.00
N ASN A 61 -5.96 17.16 4.69
CA ASN A 61 -7.05 16.98 5.65
C ASN A 61 -7.05 15.61 6.35
N TRP A 62 -6.12 14.71 6.02
CA TRP A 62 -6.02 13.37 6.63
C TRP A 62 -5.90 13.47 8.14
N ASP A 63 -5.07 14.38 8.62
CA ASP A 63 -4.83 14.56 10.05
C ASP A 63 -6.08 15.05 10.78
N ALA A 64 -6.86 15.95 10.16
CA ALA A 64 -8.13 16.40 10.68
C ALA A 64 -9.17 15.27 10.71
N ALA A 65 -9.30 14.51 9.62
CA ALA A 65 -10.23 13.38 9.53
C ALA A 65 -9.89 12.27 10.54
N ALA A 66 -8.61 11.93 10.66
CA ALA A 66 -8.13 10.97 11.65
C ALA A 66 -8.41 11.44 13.09
N ALA A 67 -8.14 12.71 13.39
CA ALA A 67 -8.43 13.31 14.70
C ALA A 67 -9.94 13.26 15.02
N ILE A 68 -10.81 13.53 14.05
CA ILE A 68 -12.27 13.43 14.23
C ILE A 68 -12.68 11.99 14.55
N VAL A 69 -12.18 11.00 13.81
CA VAL A 69 -12.51 9.59 14.06
C VAL A 69 -12.00 9.11 15.42
N VAL A 70 -10.78 9.47 15.80
CA VAL A 70 -10.21 9.15 17.13
C VAL A 70 -11.01 9.82 18.24
N SER A 71 -11.35 11.10 18.08
CA SER A 71 -12.15 11.87 19.05
C SER A 71 -13.54 11.26 19.24
N LEU A 72 -14.24 10.98 18.14
CA LEU A 72 -15.54 10.31 18.15
C LEU A 72 -15.48 8.99 18.90
N ARG A 73 -14.53 8.13 18.55
CA ARG A 73 -14.38 6.82 19.18
C ARG A 73 -14.03 6.91 20.66
N THR A 74 -13.14 7.82 21.04
CA THR A 74 -12.76 8.03 22.44
C THR A 74 -13.96 8.47 23.26
N LYS A 75 -14.77 9.40 22.73
CA LYS A 75 -16.03 9.83 23.37
C LYS A 75 -17.02 8.68 23.52
N VAL A 76 -17.25 7.88 22.47
CA VAL A 76 -18.13 6.69 22.55
C VAL A 76 -17.67 5.75 23.66
N ARG A 77 -16.36 5.42 23.69
CA ARG A 77 -15.81 4.50 24.68
C ARG A 77 -15.91 5.05 26.10
N ALA A 78 -15.59 6.33 26.29
CA ALA A 78 -15.71 6.98 27.60
C ALA A 78 -17.16 6.97 28.10
N MET A 79 -18.12 7.25 27.21
CA MET A 79 -19.55 7.19 27.54
C MET A 79 -19.99 5.76 27.92
N LEU A 80 -19.48 4.73 27.22
CA LEU A 80 -19.76 3.33 27.54
C LEU A 80 -19.05 2.83 28.82
N ALA A 81 -17.90 3.41 29.17
CA ALA A 81 -17.10 2.98 30.32
C ALA A 81 -17.51 3.65 31.64
N GLY A 82 -17.94 4.92 31.60
CA GLY A 82 -18.14 5.77 32.77
C GLY A 82 -19.51 5.71 33.42
N VAL A 83 -20.49 5.03 32.81
CA VAL A 83 -21.89 5.12 33.25
C VAL A 83 -22.47 3.72 33.31
N LYS A 84 -22.41 3.11 34.50
CA LYS A 84 -22.92 1.77 34.75
C LYS A 84 -24.05 1.83 35.77
N ASP A 85 -25.16 1.14 35.50
CA ASP A 85 -26.23 0.91 36.47
C ASP A 85 -25.74 0.01 37.62
N ALA A 86 -26.62 -0.22 38.59
CA ALA A 86 -26.31 -1.06 39.76
C ALA A 86 -25.91 -2.50 39.39
N GLU A 87 -26.29 -2.97 38.20
CA GLU A 87 -25.89 -4.28 37.65
C GLU A 87 -24.63 -4.21 36.76
N GLY A 88 -23.97 -3.06 36.67
CA GLY A 88 -22.75 -2.89 35.89
C GLY A 88 -22.96 -2.68 34.38
N ARG A 89 -24.21 -2.48 33.93
CA ARG A 89 -24.57 -2.28 32.51
C ARG A 89 -24.59 -0.79 32.16
N PRO A 90 -24.29 -0.39 30.91
CA PRO A 90 -24.37 1.01 30.51
C PRO A 90 -25.74 1.64 30.83
N GLU A 91 -25.79 2.73 31.60
CA GLU A 91 -27.06 3.40 31.94
C GLU A 91 -27.72 3.92 30.65
N LYS A 92 -29.04 3.68 30.52
CA LYS A 92 -29.80 3.90 29.28
C LYS A 92 -29.66 5.33 28.75
N ASP A 93 -29.63 6.32 29.65
CA ASP A 93 -29.56 7.73 29.30
C ASP A 93 -28.18 8.15 28.77
N ALA A 94 -27.10 7.54 29.26
CA ALA A 94 -25.75 7.77 28.74
C ALA A 94 -25.55 7.15 27.35
N VAL A 95 -26.13 5.95 27.13
CA VAL A 95 -26.17 5.28 25.82
C VAL A 95 -26.95 6.15 24.81
N GLN A 96 -28.09 6.70 25.23
CA GLN A 96 -28.89 7.61 24.42
C GLN A 96 -28.16 8.91 24.09
N ALA A 97 -27.55 9.58 25.08
CA ALA A 97 -26.77 10.80 24.87
C ALA A 97 -25.54 10.58 23.96
N ALA A 98 -24.89 9.42 24.06
CA ALA A 98 -23.81 9.01 23.18
C ALA A 98 -24.28 8.83 21.74
N ALA A 99 -25.40 8.14 21.54
CA ALA A 99 -26.01 7.94 20.22
C ALA A 99 -26.42 9.27 19.59
N GLU A 100 -27.04 10.18 20.35
CA GLU A 100 -27.43 11.51 19.88
C GLU A 100 -26.22 12.38 19.51
N THR A 101 -25.15 12.34 20.32
CA THR A 101 -23.91 13.06 20.02
C THR A 101 -23.25 12.54 18.76
N LEU A 102 -23.21 11.21 18.56
CA LEU A 102 -22.66 10.62 17.33
C LEU A 102 -23.52 10.95 16.13
N HIS A 103 -24.84 10.86 16.25
CA HIS A 103 -25.73 11.18 15.15
C HIS A 103 -25.61 12.63 14.72
N LYS A 104 -25.55 13.58 15.67
CA LYS A 104 -25.30 14.99 15.37
C LYS A 104 -23.97 15.20 14.65
N LEU A 105 -22.91 14.50 15.06
CA LEU A 105 -21.58 14.62 14.46
C LEU A 105 -21.45 13.93 13.08
N LEU A 106 -22.19 12.85 12.86
CA LEU A 106 -22.09 12.03 11.65
C LEU A 106 -23.07 12.41 10.55
N VAL A 107 -24.23 12.95 10.89
CA VAL A 107 -25.35 13.15 9.94
C VAL A 107 -25.59 14.62 9.63
N GLY A 108 -24.98 15.56 10.37
CA GLY A 108 -25.13 16.99 10.07
C GLY A 108 -26.60 17.40 10.02
N GLY A 109 -27.31 17.28 11.14
CA GLY A 109 -28.62 17.91 11.35
C GLY A 109 -29.82 17.47 10.49
N ALA A 110 -29.68 16.58 9.51
CA ALA A 110 -30.74 16.40 8.51
C ALA A 110 -31.76 15.26 8.76
N ASP A 111 -31.51 14.29 9.66
CA ASP A 111 -32.50 13.23 9.93
C ASP A 111 -32.97 13.23 11.39
N ALA A 112 -34.20 13.72 11.60
CA ALA A 112 -34.96 13.63 12.85
C ALA A 112 -35.52 12.22 13.14
N GLU A 113 -35.24 11.22 12.27
CA GLU A 113 -35.81 9.87 12.32
C GLU A 113 -35.19 8.94 13.38
N LEU A 114 -34.32 9.43 14.28
CA LEU A 114 -33.85 8.63 15.43
C LEU A 114 -34.99 8.27 16.41
N GLY A 115 -36.09 9.04 16.40
CA GLY A 115 -37.25 8.81 17.26
C GLY A 115 -38.01 7.49 17.00
N LYS A 116 -37.70 6.75 15.93
CA LYS A 116 -38.41 5.50 15.55
C LYS A 116 -37.61 4.22 15.80
N SER A 117 -36.46 4.31 16.47
CA SER A 117 -35.55 3.19 16.73
C SER A 117 -35.99 2.32 17.92
N ALA A 118 -35.99 1.00 17.74
CA ALA A 118 -36.51 0.00 18.68
C ALA A 118 -35.81 -0.10 20.05
N SER A 119 -34.61 0.46 20.26
CA SER A 119 -34.00 0.64 21.59
C SER A 119 -32.81 1.60 21.55
N ALA A 120 -32.37 2.12 22.71
CA ALA A 120 -31.14 2.91 22.83
C ALA A 120 -29.89 2.11 22.42
N LYS A 121 -29.92 0.79 22.67
CA LYS A 121 -28.87 -0.16 22.25
C LYS A 121 -28.75 -0.20 20.73
N ASP A 122 -29.87 -0.31 20.00
CA ASP A 122 -29.85 -0.34 18.54
C ASP A 122 -29.29 0.96 17.95
N ALA A 123 -29.54 2.10 18.60
CA ALA A 123 -29.01 3.40 18.19
C ALA A 123 -27.49 3.48 18.35
N VAL A 124 -26.95 2.97 19.46
CA VAL A 124 -25.50 2.88 19.66
C VAL A 124 -24.87 1.89 18.68
N ASP A 125 -25.45 0.71 18.48
CA ASP A 125 -24.94 -0.29 17.54
C ASP A 125 -24.93 0.22 16.10
N ARG A 126 -25.95 1.00 15.68
CA ARG A 126 -25.94 1.67 14.36
C ARG A 126 -24.84 2.73 14.27
N SER A 127 -24.64 3.51 15.34
CA SER A 127 -23.61 4.56 15.37
C SER A 127 -22.20 3.97 15.33
N LEU A 128 -21.95 2.89 16.08
CA LEU A 128 -20.70 2.13 16.05
C LEU A 128 -20.44 1.55 14.65
N ARG A 129 -21.45 0.97 14.00
CA ARG A 129 -21.35 0.49 12.62
C ARG A 129 -20.99 1.61 11.65
N ARG A 130 -21.58 2.81 11.79
CA ARG A 130 -21.23 3.98 10.97
C ARG A 130 -19.78 4.41 11.18
N VAL A 131 -19.31 4.49 12.43
CA VAL A 131 -17.91 4.81 12.73
C VAL A 131 -16.96 3.76 12.16
N ALA A 132 -17.28 2.48 12.29
CA ALA A 132 -16.50 1.39 11.70
C ALA A 132 -16.43 1.51 10.17
N MET A 133 -17.55 1.83 9.50
CA MET A 133 -17.60 2.06 8.06
C MET A 133 -16.79 3.29 7.62
N LEU A 134 -16.83 4.38 8.38
CA LEU A 134 -15.99 5.56 8.11
C LEU A 134 -14.50 5.23 8.27
N ARG A 135 -14.14 4.50 9.32
CA ARG A 135 -12.77 4.05 9.56
C ARG A 135 -12.29 3.13 8.42
N LEU A 136 -13.13 2.16 8.01
CA LEU A 136 -12.85 1.30 6.86
C LEU A 136 -12.65 2.14 5.60
N GLY A 137 -13.50 3.15 5.40
CA GLY A 137 -13.37 4.14 4.36
C GLY A 137 -12.01 4.82 4.29
N LEU A 138 -11.57 5.38 5.42
CA LEU A 138 -10.27 6.03 5.55
C LEU A 138 -9.11 5.06 5.29
N VAL A 139 -9.17 3.86 5.86
CA VAL A 139 -8.19 2.80 5.60
C VAL A 139 -8.12 2.50 4.11
N ARG A 140 -9.25 2.21 3.47
CA ARG A 140 -9.28 1.89 2.04
C ARG A 140 -8.78 3.04 1.18
N ALA A 141 -9.14 4.27 1.51
CA ALA A 141 -8.63 5.46 0.82
C ALA A 141 -7.10 5.56 0.94
N ALA A 142 -6.53 5.31 2.13
CA ALA A 142 -5.08 5.25 2.32
C ALA A 142 -4.43 4.10 1.55
N LEU A 143 -5.04 2.90 1.53
CA LEU A 143 -4.56 1.76 0.74
C LEU A 143 -4.57 2.06 -0.76
N ILE A 144 -5.65 2.66 -1.28
CA ILE A 144 -5.77 3.08 -2.68
C ILE A 144 -4.74 4.16 -3.01
N ALA A 145 -4.58 5.16 -2.15
CA ALA A 145 -3.62 6.24 -2.33
C ALA A 145 -2.18 5.70 -2.37
N GLY A 146 -1.84 4.79 -1.46
CA GLY A 146 -0.53 4.13 -1.44
C GLY A 146 -0.24 3.37 -2.74
N ARG A 147 -1.25 2.70 -3.31
CA ARG A 147 -1.09 1.89 -4.54
C ARG A 147 -1.01 2.68 -5.83
N ARG A 148 -1.29 3.99 -5.82
CA ARG A 148 -1.44 4.77 -7.05
C ARG A 148 -0.19 4.76 -7.94
N THR A 149 0.99 4.68 -7.33
CA THR A 149 2.26 4.65 -8.04
C THR A 149 2.62 3.25 -8.54
N GLY A 150 1.87 2.21 -8.15
CA GLY A 150 2.23 0.80 -8.33
C GLY A 150 3.37 0.35 -7.42
N ALA A 151 4.09 1.27 -6.77
CA ALA A 151 5.19 0.97 -5.88
C ALA A 151 4.69 0.52 -4.50
N ARG A 152 5.42 -0.40 -3.90
CA ARG A 152 5.28 -0.81 -2.50
C ARG A 152 6.60 -0.49 -1.80
N TYR A 153 6.54 -0.05 -0.56
CA TYR A 153 7.75 0.22 0.22
C TYR A 153 7.44 0.11 1.72
N ALA A 154 8.49 -0.04 2.53
CA ALA A 154 8.34 -0.12 3.97
C ALA A 154 7.83 1.20 4.57
N GLY A 155 6.79 1.14 5.41
CA GLY A 155 6.20 2.32 6.04
C GLY A 155 5.21 3.07 5.16
N GLN A 156 4.85 2.55 3.98
CA GLN A 156 3.85 3.10 3.08
C GLN A 156 2.52 3.44 3.78
N TYR A 157 2.15 2.65 4.78
CA TYR A 157 0.91 2.81 5.54
C TYR A 157 1.13 3.26 7.00
N ALA A 158 2.33 3.76 7.34
CA ALA A 158 2.63 4.19 8.71
C ALA A 158 1.69 5.30 9.23
N GLY A 159 1.14 6.13 8.33
CA GLY A 159 0.16 7.16 8.66
C GLY A 159 -1.15 6.63 9.24
N LEU A 160 -1.48 5.35 9.02
CA LEU A 160 -2.66 4.71 9.61
C LEU A 160 -2.59 4.63 11.14
N LYS A 161 -1.40 4.70 11.76
CA LYS A 161 -1.27 4.77 13.23
C LYS A 161 -2.08 5.92 13.84
N LYS A 162 -2.30 7.00 13.10
CA LYS A 162 -3.12 8.15 13.53
C LYS A 162 -4.59 7.79 13.75
N LEU A 163 -5.06 6.62 13.28
CA LEU A 163 -6.42 6.11 13.52
C LEU A 163 -6.55 5.33 14.84
N GLY A 164 -5.49 5.23 15.64
CA GLY A 164 -5.46 4.62 16.98
C GLY A 164 -4.70 3.30 17.08
N ASP A 165 -4.39 2.88 18.31
CA ASP A 165 -3.51 1.72 18.57
C ASP A 165 -4.13 0.36 18.23
N ASP A 166 -5.45 0.29 18.09
CA ASP A 166 -6.19 -0.92 17.69
C ASP A 166 -6.32 -1.05 16.17
N VAL A 167 -5.68 -0.18 15.37
CA VAL A 167 -5.68 -0.33 13.90
C VAL A 167 -5.27 -1.74 13.47
N PRO A 168 -4.21 -2.37 14.05
CA PRO A 168 -3.87 -3.75 13.73
C PRO A 168 -5.04 -4.72 13.91
N GLU A 169 -5.74 -4.64 15.04
CA GLU A 169 -6.88 -5.52 15.36
C GLU A 169 -8.05 -5.28 14.40
N PHE A 170 -8.35 -4.01 14.11
CA PHE A 170 -9.40 -3.64 13.17
C PHE A 170 -9.12 -4.13 11.74
N LEU A 171 -7.89 -3.94 11.27
CA LEU A 171 -7.47 -4.42 9.95
C LEU A 171 -7.53 -5.94 9.87
N LEU A 172 -7.03 -6.65 10.90
CA LEU A 172 -7.06 -8.11 10.93
C LEU A 172 -8.49 -8.66 10.93
N GLY A 173 -9.38 -8.08 11.74
CA GLY A 173 -10.81 -8.45 11.70
C GLY A 173 -11.46 -8.22 10.33
N THR A 174 -11.04 -7.17 9.61
CA THR A 174 -11.53 -6.91 8.24
C THR A 174 -10.93 -7.89 7.21
N VAL A 175 -9.73 -8.41 7.46
CA VAL A 175 -9.11 -9.43 6.58
C VAL A 175 -9.82 -10.78 6.74
N GLU A 176 -10.24 -11.14 7.95
CA GLU A 176 -10.92 -12.40 8.23
C GLU A 176 -12.40 -12.40 7.85
N ASP A 177 -13.10 -11.29 8.10
CA ASP A 177 -14.49 -11.09 7.72
C ASP A 177 -14.60 -9.88 6.78
N PRO A 178 -14.15 -10.02 5.51
CA PRO A 178 -14.13 -8.93 4.57
C PRO A 178 -15.56 -8.54 4.18
N PRO A 179 -15.96 -7.26 4.34
CA PRO A 179 -17.19 -6.77 3.75
C PRO A 179 -17.19 -7.01 2.23
N GLN A 180 -18.36 -7.21 1.61
CA GLN A 180 -18.50 -7.54 0.17
C GLN A 180 -17.70 -6.64 -0.78
N GLN A 181 -17.45 -5.38 -0.39
CA GLN A 181 -16.68 -4.42 -1.19
C GLN A 181 -15.14 -4.57 -1.10
N VAL A 182 -14.62 -5.45 -0.25
CA VAL A 182 -13.19 -5.68 -0.02
C VAL A 182 -12.76 -6.93 -0.80
N SER A 183 -11.82 -6.77 -1.74
CA SER A 183 -11.27 -7.90 -2.51
C SER A 183 -10.09 -8.56 -1.80
N ASP A 184 -9.65 -9.73 -2.26
CA ASP A 184 -8.47 -10.42 -1.72
C ASP A 184 -7.19 -9.59 -1.87
N ALA A 185 -7.06 -8.86 -2.97
CA ALA A 185 -5.99 -7.88 -3.11
C ALA A 185 -6.04 -6.83 -1.98
N ASP A 186 -7.21 -6.23 -1.69
CA ASP A 186 -7.37 -5.29 -0.57
C ASP A 186 -7.00 -5.95 0.77
N ARG A 187 -7.37 -7.22 0.99
CA ARG A 187 -7.00 -8.00 2.20
C ARG A 187 -5.49 -8.17 2.34
N GLY A 188 -4.79 -8.56 1.26
CA GLY A 188 -3.33 -8.64 1.24
C GLY A 188 -2.65 -7.29 1.56
N PHE A 189 -3.18 -6.17 1.05
CA PHE A 189 -2.67 -4.84 1.39
C PHE A 189 -2.94 -4.45 2.85
N MET A 190 -4.06 -4.88 3.44
CA MET A 190 -4.32 -4.67 4.87
C MET A 190 -3.30 -5.40 5.74
N LEU A 191 -2.92 -6.64 5.40
CA LEU A 191 -1.85 -7.36 6.10
C LEU A 191 -0.50 -6.61 5.99
N GLY A 192 -0.16 -6.10 4.80
CA GLY A 192 0.99 -5.24 4.60
C GLY A 192 0.93 -3.94 5.43
N ALA A 193 -0.26 -3.36 5.58
CA ALA A 193 -0.49 -2.18 6.42
C ALA A 193 -0.35 -2.48 7.91
N ILE A 194 -0.81 -3.64 8.39
CA ILE A 194 -0.59 -4.10 9.77
C ILE A 194 0.92 -4.12 10.07
N ARG A 195 1.73 -4.65 9.16
CA ARG A 195 3.21 -4.68 9.27
C ARG A 195 3.83 -3.28 9.35
N ASP A 196 3.22 -2.26 8.77
CA ASP A 196 3.69 -0.86 8.88
C ASP A 196 3.28 -0.19 10.19
N VAL A 197 2.13 -0.58 10.74
CA VAL A 197 1.55 0.07 11.93
C VAL A 197 1.89 -0.63 13.23
N THR A 198 2.33 -1.89 13.22
CA THR A 198 2.71 -2.61 14.44
C THR A 198 4.08 -3.27 14.33
N LYS A 199 4.77 -3.39 15.47
CA LYS A 199 6.01 -4.16 15.62
C LYS A 199 5.77 -5.57 16.17
N LYS A 200 4.65 -5.78 16.86
CA LYS A 200 4.30 -7.04 17.52
C LYS A 200 2.81 -7.31 17.41
N LEU A 201 2.46 -8.58 17.31
CA LEU A 201 1.10 -9.07 17.46
C LEU A 201 0.95 -9.72 18.83
N THR A 202 -0.28 -9.73 19.35
CA THR A 202 -0.64 -10.56 20.50
C THR A 202 -0.68 -12.04 20.09
N ASP A 203 -0.58 -12.96 21.05
CA ASP A 203 -0.63 -14.41 20.75
C ASP A 203 -1.90 -14.80 20.00
N LYS A 204 -3.05 -14.23 20.40
CA LYS A 204 -4.33 -14.42 19.70
C LYS A 204 -4.27 -13.97 18.24
N GLN A 205 -3.64 -12.83 17.97
CA GLN A 205 -3.48 -12.33 16.60
C GLN A 205 -2.47 -13.18 15.81
N ILE A 206 -1.42 -13.67 16.45
CA ILE A 206 -0.46 -14.58 15.80
C ILE A 206 -1.18 -15.86 15.33
N SER A 207 -1.97 -16.50 16.20
CA SER A 207 -2.74 -17.70 15.83
C SER A 207 -3.66 -17.46 14.64
N ARG A 208 -4.40 -16.34 14.63
CA ARG A 208 -5.28 -15.94 13.53
C ARG A 208 -4.52 -15.72 12.20
N VAL A 209 -3.37 -15.04 12.25
CA VAL A 209 -2.55 -14.82 11.05
C VAL A 209 -1.90 -16.14 10.58
N GLU A 210 -1.57 -17.05 11.48
CA GLU A 210 -1.11 -18.39 11.11
C GLU A 210 -2.19 -19.21 10.40
N GLU A 211 -3.44 -19.12 10.84
CA GLU A 211 -4.58 -19.77 10.17
C GLU A 211 -4.69 -19.27 8.72
N LEU A 212 -4.69 -17.95 8.51
CA LEU A 212 -4.69 -17.35 7.15
C LEU A 212 -3.47 -17.79 6.31
N ALA A 213 -2.30 -17.95 6.92
CA ALA A 213 -1.09 -18.34 6.21
C ALA A 213 -1.07 -19.83 5.82
N LYS A 214 -1.87 -20.68 6.49
CA LYS A 214 -1.92 -22.14 6.31
C LYS A 214 -3.16 -22.61 5.55
N ASP A 215 -4.20 -21.79 5.44
CA ASP A 215 -5.46 -22.14 4.79
C ASP A 215 -5.28 -22.33 3.27
N GLU A 216 -5.35 -23.57 2.79
CA GLU A 216 -5.17 -23.93 1.37
C GLU A 216 -6.22 -23.32 0.43
N PHE A 217 -7.37 -22.87 0.96
CA PHE A 217 -8.43 -22.22 0.17
C PHE A 217 -8.29 -20.70 0.11
N GLU A 218 -7.34 -20.15 0.85
CA GLU A 218 -7.07 -18.71 0.87
C GLU A 218 -6.31 -18.26 -0.39
N ASP A 219 -6.50 -17.00 -0.79
CA ASP A 219 -5.76 -16.40 -1.90
C ASP A 219 -4.24 -16.41 -1.64
N GLU A 220 -3.44 -16.80 -2.64
CA GLU A 220 -1.98 -16.90 -2.52
C GLU A 220 -1.35 -15.56 -2.08
N GLY A 221 -1.90 -14.43 -2.56
CA GLY A 221 -1.46 -13.10 -2.17
C GLY A 221 -1.70 -12.82 -0.69
N VAL A 222 -2.86 -13.23 -0.16
CA VAL A 222 -3.22 -13.12 1.26
C VAL A 222 -2.32 -14.02 2.12
N GLN A 223 -2.20 -15.31 1.79
CA GLN A 223 -1.33 -16.26 2.49
C GLN A 223 0.12 -15.74 2.57
N LYS A 224 0.65 -15.25 1.45
CA LYS A 224 2.00 -14.71 1.37
C LYS A 224 2.20 -13.48 2.25
N GLN A 225 1.25 -12.53 2.24
CA GLN A 225 1.33 -11.36 3.12
C GLN A 225 1.17 -11.74 4.60
N ALA A 226 0.38 -12.76 4.92
CA ALA A 226 0.26 -13.29 6.28
C ALA A 226 1.59 -13.86 6.77
N MET A 227 2.28 -14.67 5.95
CA MET A 227 3.64 -15.16 6.27
C MET A 227 4.65 -14.02 6.47
N TYR A 228 4.57 -12.96 5.67
CA TYR A 228 5.45 -11.80 5.82
C TYR A 228 5.18 -11.01 7.09
N LEU A 229 3.91 -10.89 7.49
CA LEU A 229 3.52 -10.28 8.76
C LEU A 229 4.04 -11.11 9.95
N LEU A 230 3.89 -12.43 9.91
CA LEU A 230 4.42 -13.34 10.94
C LEU A 230 5.94 -13.19 11.09
N TRP A 231 6.68 -13.18 9.98
CA TRP A 231 8.13 -12.98 10.01
C TRP A 231 8.50 -11.67 10.71
N HIS A 232 7.81 -10.58 10.36
CA HIS A 232 8.06 -9.26 10.95
C HIS A 232 7.80 -9.24 12.46
N CYS A 233 6.84 -10.02 12.94
CA CYS A 233 6.49 -10.14 14.35
C CYS A 233 7.31 -11.21 15.10
N GLY A 234 8.30 -11.83 14.44
CA GLY A 234 9.25 -12.77 15.05
C GLY A 234 8.89 -14.25 14.88
N ASN A 235 7.72 -14.58 14.32
CA ASN A 235 7.35 -15.94 14.00
C ASN A 235 7.80 -16.28 12.58
N LYS A 236 8.92 -17.00 12.47
CA LYS A 236 9.64 -17.17 11.19
C LYS A 236 9.42 -18.51 10.53
N ASP A 237 8.73 -19.45 11.17
CA ASP A 237 8.86 -20.87 10.82
C ASP A 237 8.22 -21.23 9.49
N LEU A 238 7.02 -20.71 9.19
CA LEU A 238 6.37 -20.91 7.90
C LEU A 238 7.23 -20.39 6.74
N LEU A 239 7.73 -19.16 6.86
CA LEU A 239 8.48 -18.53 5.78
C LEU A 239 9.91 -19.10 5.64
N LYS A 240 10.53 -19.60 6.72
CA LYS A 240 11.80 -20.35 6.64
C LYS A 240 11.68 -21.55 5.69
N ALA A 241 10.59 -22.31 5.78
CA ALA A 241 10.35 -23.46 4.90
C ALA A 241 10.23 -23.03 3.43
N VAL A 242 9.49 -21.94 3.16
CA VAL A 242 9.37 -21.36 1.81
C VAL A 242 10.73 -20.90 1.27
N ILE A 243 11.52 -20.19 2.08
CA ILE A 243 12.87 -19.73 1.73
C ILE A 243 13.78 -20.92 1.43
N ALA A 244 13.76 -21.96 2.27
CA ALA A 244 14.56 -23.17 2.07
C ALA A 244 14.17 -23.90 0.77
N GLY A 245 12.86 -23.99 0.47
CA GLY A 245 12.36 -24.55 -0.78
C GLY A 245 12.83 -23.77 -2.01
N LEU A 246 12.75 -22.44 -1.96
CA LEU A 246 13.26 -21.57 -3.03
C LEU A 246 14.78 -21.70 -3.22
N GLU A 247 15.55 -21.79 -2.13
CA GLU A 247 17.00 -22.04 -2.18
C GLU A 247 17.34 -23.40 -2.77
N ALA A 248 16.57 -24.45 -2.46
CA ALA A 248 16.75 -25.77 -3.03
C ALA A 248 16.43 -25.79 -4.53
N GLN A 249 15.35 -25.11 -4.95
CA GLN A 249 14.99 -24.97 -6.36
C GLN A 249 16.03 -24.14 -7.14
N ALA A 250 16.57 -23.09 -6.53
CA ALA A 250 17.60 -22.24 -7.14
C ALA A 250 18.89 -22.99 -7.50
N LYS A 251 19.11 -24.19 -6.94
CA LYS A 251 20.26 -25.06 -7.23
C LYS A 251 20.00 -26.06 -8.36
N LYS A 252 18.75 -26.24 -8.80
CA LYS A 252 18.40 -27.16 -9.89
C LYS A 252 18.63 -26.48 -11.24
N GLU A 253 19.18 -27.21 -12.21
CA GLU A 253 19.34 -26.72 -13.59
C GLU A 253 17.96 -26.41 -14.21
N GLY A 254 17.84 -25.29 -14.92
CA GLY A 254 16.61 -24.85 -15.60
C GLY A 254 15.74 -23.85 -14.82
N ASP A 255 15.62 -23.99 -13.49
CA ASP A 255 14.74 -23.13 -12.66
C ASP A 255 15.48 -22.07 -11.84
N ALA A 256 16.82 -22.07 -11.88
CA ALA A 256 17.64 -21.24 -11.01
C ALA A 256 17.26 -19.75 -11.02
N GLN A 257 17.07 -19.17 -12.20
CA GLN A 257 16.77 -17.74 -12.33
C GLN A 257 15.42 -17.36 -11.70
N SER A 258 14.35 -18.10 -11.99
CA SER A 258 13.01 -17.77 -11.50
C SER A 258 12.92 -17.92 -9.98
N SER A 259 13.53 -18.98 -9.42
CA SER A 259 13.60 -19.20 -7.98
C SER A 259 14.45 -18.15 -7.27
N LEU A 260 15.58 -17.72 -7.85
CA LEU A 260 16.38 -16.63 -7.30
C LEU A 260 15.62 -15.30 -7.29
N ILE A 261 14.90 -14.96 -8.37
CA ILE A 261 14.08 -13.74 -8.41
C ILE A 261 13.00 -13.77 -7.33
N ARG A 262 12.28 -14.90 -7.19
CA ARG A 262 11.27 -15.09 -6.14
C ARG A 262 11.88 -14.96 -4.75
N LEU A 263 13.06 -15.55 -4.54
CA LEU A 263 13.79 -15.51 -3.28
C LEU A 263 14.24 -14.08 -2.93
N ALA A 264 14.79 -13.32 -3.89
CA ALA A 264 15.17 -11.93 -3.68
C ALA A 264 13.96 -11.08 -3.28
N ASN A 265 12.82 -11.28 -3.96
CA ASN A 265 11.57 -10.58 -3.65
C ASN A 265 11.05 -10.95 -2.25
N VAL A 266 11.17 -12.21 -1.81
CA VAL A 266 10.81 -12.61 -0.44
C VAL A 266 11.66 -11.85 0.58
N TRP A 267 12.98 -11.84 0.41
CA TRP A 267 13.88 -11.14 1.32
C TRP A 267 13.63 -9.62 1.36
N TRP A 268 13.36 -9.00 0.21
CA TRP A 268 13.03 -7.59 0.13
C TRP A 268 11.68 -7.30 0.81
N GLU A 269 10.64 -8.11 0.56
CA GLU A 269 9.31 -7.92 1.16
C GLU A 269 9.38 -8.01 2.69
N ILE A 270 10.18 -8.92 3.26
CA ILE A 270 10.34 -9.05 4.72
C ILE A 270 11.39 -8.11 5.33
N ARG A 271 11.91 -7.16 4.53
CA ARG A 271 12.85 -6.11 4.95
C ARG A 271 14.22 -6.59 5.39
N GLU A 272 14.61 -7.78 4.95
CA GLU A 272 15.94 -8.33 5.17
C GLU A 272 16.81 -7.94 3.97
N TYR A 273 17.00 -6.63 3.78
CA TYR A 273 17.53 -6.07 2.54
C TYR A 273 18.94 -6.56 2.21
N ARG A 274 19.79 -6.79 3.22
CA ARG A 274 21.13 -7.37 3.02
C ARG A 274 21.07 -8.78 2.42
N ASN A 275 20.09 -9.60 2.81
CA ASN A 275 19.89 -10.91 2.21
C ASN A 275 19.37 -10.77 0.77
N ALA A 276 18.46 -9.83 0.51
CA ALA A 276 18.00 -9.54 -0.85
C ALA A 276 19.16 -9.14 -1.77
N VAL A 277 20.07 -8.26 -1.31
CA VAL A 277 21.30 -7.90 -2.03
C VAL A 277 22.15 -9.13 -2.34
N GLY A 278 22.35 -10.03 -1.37
CA GLY A 278 23.09 -11.27 -1.60
C GLY A 278 22.48 -12.15 -2.70
N VAL A 279 21.15 -12.22 -2.78
CA VAL A 279 20.46 -12.97 -3.84
C VAL A 279 20.51 -12.25 -5.18
N TYR A 280 20.32 -10.93 -5.22
CA TYR A 280 20.49 -10.17 -6.47
C TYR A 280 21.90 -10.30 -7.02
N LYS A 281 22.93 -10.28 -6.16
CA LYS A 281 24.32 -10.51 -6.58
C LYS A 281 24.49 -11.86 -7.27
N ARG A 282 23.91 -12.94 -6.70
CA ARG A 282 23.87 -14.28 -7.34
C ARG A 282 23.20 -14.24 -8.71
N ILE A 283 22.11 -13.49 -8.87
CA ILE A 283 21.43 -13.33 -10.16
C ILE A 283 22.35 -12.62 -11.15
N THR A 284 22.88 -11.46 -10.78
CA THR A 284 23.62 -10.59 -11.70
C THR A 284 25.00 -11.12 -12.07
N GLU A 285 25.60 -11.97 -11.23
CA GLU A 285 26.92 -12.57 -11.46
C GLU A 285 26.82 -14.01 -12.01
N GLY A 286 25.75 -14.74 -11.69
CA GLY A 286 25.62 -16.17 -11.99
C GLY A 286 24.71 -16.51 -13.18
N VAL A 287 23.77 -15.64 -13.55
CA VAL A 287 22.84 -15.93 -14.66
C VAL A 287 23.43 -15.47 -15.99
N VAL A 288 23.90 -16.42 -16.78
CA VAL A 288 24.46 -16.18 -18.12
C VAL A 288 23.34 -15.92 -19.13
N GLY A 289 23.54 -14.95 -20.03
CA GLY A 289 22.64 -14.70 -21.16
C GLY A 289 21.36 -13.91 -20.83
N MET A 290 21.23 -13.37 -19.61
CA MET A 290 20.13 -12.47 -19.28
C MET A 290 20.18 -11.20 -20.17
N PRO A 291 19.09 -10.83 -20.86
CA PRO A 291 19.03 -9.62 -21.67
C PRO A 291 19.38 -8.37 -20.86
N ASP A 292 20.10 -7.43 -21.47
CA ASP A 292 20.57 -6.21 -20.81
C ASP A 292 19.45 -5.42 -20.09
N PRO A 293 18.25 -5.23 -20.64
CA PRO A 293 17.18 -4.53 -19.92
C PRO A 293 16.72 -5.27 -18.66
N GLN A 294 16.67 -6.61 -18.71
CA GLN A 294 16.31 -7.43 -17.57
C GLN A 294 17.42 -7.41 -16.50
N MET A 295 18.68 -7.51 -16.93
CA MET A 295 19.84 -7.37 -16.04
C MET A 295 19.87 -5.99 -15.37
N GLY A 296 19.55 -4.95 -16.13
CA GLY A 296 19.40 -3.59 -15.64
C GLY A 296 18.33 -3.47 -14.55
N SER A 297 17.15 -4.08 -14.72
CA SER A 297 16.12 -4.14 -13.68
C SER A 297 16.56 -4.91 -12.42
N MET A 298 17.32 -6.00 -12.56
CA MET A 298 17.85 -6.73 -11.39
C MET A 298 18.89 -5.88 -10.63
N LEU A 299 19.79 -5.20 -11.34
CA LEU A 299 20.72 -4.25 -10.75
C LEU A 299 20.00 -3.08 -10.07
N TYR A 300 18.90 -2.59 -10.66
CA TYR A 300 18.09 -1.53 -10.04
C TYR A 300 17.53 -1.97 -8.68
N ASN A 301 16.89 -3.14 -8.65
CA ASN A 301 16.35 -3.69 -7.40
C ASN A 301 17.44 -3.98 -6.36
N MET A 302 18.64 -4.36 -6.81
CA MET A 302 19.81 -4.49 -5.94
C MET A 302 20.22 -3.13 -5.36
N ALA A 303 20.28 -2.08 -6.17
CA ALA A 303 20.58 -0.73 -5.70
C ALA A 303 19.52 -0.21 -4.70
N CYS A 304 18.23 -0.48 -4.95
CA CYS A 304 17.15 -0.20 -4.01
C CYS A 304 17.39 -0.91 -2.67
N SER A 305 17.71 -2.20 -2.71
CA SER A 305 17.98 -3.00 -1.51
C SER A 305 19.24 -2.52 -0.76
N GLN A 306 20.30 -2.12 -1.47
CA GLN A 306 21.51 -1.54 -0.87
C GLN A 306 21.22 -0.19 -0.21
N ALA A 307 20.46 0.69 -0.87
CA ALA A 307 20.06 1.97 -0.31
C ALA A 307 19.23 1.82 0.97
N LEU A 308 18.28 0.87 0.97
CA LEU A 308 17.48 0.53 2.16
C LEU A 308 18.31 -0.13 3.27
N ALA A 309 19.37 -0.86 2.95
CA ALA A 309 20.32 -1.43 3.91
C ALA A 309 21.32 -0.41 4.49
N GLY A 310 21.35 0.82 3.94
CA GLY A 310 22.28 1.89 4.31
C GLY A 310 23.64 1.86 3.58
N ASP A 311 23.81 0.96 2.61
CA ASP A 311 25.05 0.79 1.83
C ASP A 311 25.05 1.78 0.64
N ILE A 312 25.14 3.08 0.95
CA ILE A 312 24.86 4.18 0.00
C ILE A 312 25.86 4.21 -1.17
N ASP A 313 27.14 3.98 -0.92
CA ASP A 313 28.17 4.06 -1.96
C ASP A 313 28.06 2.89 -2.93
N GLU A 314 27.81 1.68 -2.42
CA GLU A 314 27.53 0.50 -3.22
C GLU A 314 26.24 0.66 -4.02
N ALA A 315 25.20 1.25 -3.42
CA ALA A 315 23.94 1.53 -4.10
C ALA A 315 24.15 2.49 -5.29
N PHE A 316 24.97 3.52 -5.16
CA PHE A 316 25.33 4.41 -6.27
C PHE A 316 26.06 3.69 -7.39
N ALA A 317 27.07 2.89 -7.05
CA ALA A 317 27.84 2.12 -8.03
C ALA A 317 26.95 1.13 -8.78
N THR A 318 26.02 0.47 -8.07
CA THR A 318 25.06 -0.46 -8.66
C THR A 318 24.02 0.25 -9.53
N LEU A 319 23.51 1.40 -9.10
CA LEU A 319 22.56 2.19 -9.89
C LEU A 319 23.18 2.68 -11.21
N ASP A 320 24.46 3.12 -11.20
CA ASP A 320 25.17 3.51 -12.42
C ASP A 320 25.29 2.32 -13.41
N LYS A 321 25.57 1.11 -12.91
CA LYS A 321 25.58 -0.12 -13.73
C LYS A 321 24.20 -0.43 -14.30
N SER A 322 23.16 -0.31 -13.47
CA SER A 322 21.77 -0.53 -13.87
C SER A 322 21.35 0.39 -15.02
N LEU A 323 21.57 1.71 -14.87
CA LEU A 323 21.25 2.72 -15.87
C LEU A 323 22.03 2.52 -17.18
N THR A 324 23.29 2.09 -17.08
CA THR A 324 24.08 1.70 -18.25
C THR A 324 23.43 0.54 -19.02
N LYS A 325 22.91 -0.47 -18.31
CA LYS A 325 22.28 -1.67 -18.90
C LYS A 325 20.93 -1.41 -19.54
N VAL A 326 20.14 -0.48 -19.02
CA VAL A 326 18.82 -0.13 -19.58
C VAL A 326 18.88 1.00 -20.61
N LYS A 327 20.08 1.46 -21.00
CA LYS A 327 20.26 2.61 -21.89
C LYS A 327 19.45 2.43 -23.19
N GLY A 328 18.66 3.45 -23.52
CA GLY A 328 17.80 3.43 -24.71
C GLY A 328 16.52 2.63 -24.57
N THR A 329 16.19 2.14 -23.37
CA THR A 329 14.93 1.43 -23.08
C THR A 329 14.04 2.20 -22.11
N SER A 330 12.79 1.76 -21.98
CA SER A 330 11.83 2.29 -21.00
C SER A 330 11.82 1.52 -19.67
N ALA A 331 12.72 0.54 -19.49
CA ALA A 331 12.71 -0.37 -18.34
C ALA A 331 12.88 0.35 -17.00
N ILE A 332 13.70 1.41 -16.96
CA ILE A 332 13.84 2.33 -15.83
C ILE A 332 13.73 3.74 -16.39
N ASN A 333 12.64 4.44 -16.04
CA ASN A 333 12.37 5.79 -16.52
C ASN A 333 12.59 6.83 -15.42
N ASP A 334 12.68 8.09 -15.82
CA ASP A 334 12.89 9.24 -14.92
C ASP A 334 11.80 9.34 -13.83
N GLN A 335 10.55 8.99 -14.17
CA GLN A 335 9.46 9.00 -13.19
C GLN A 335 9.70 8.00 -12.05
N LEU A 336 10.09 6.75 -12.36
CA LEU A 336 10.43 5.74 -11.37
C LEU A 336 11.55 6.24 -10.44
N LEU A 337 12.62 6.78 -11.03
CA LEU A 337 13.78 7.29 -10.28
C LEU A 337 13.43 8.47 -9.35
N ARG A 338 12.41 9.26 -9.70
CA ARG A 338 11.93 10.38 -8.87
C ARG A 338 11.03 9.97 -7.71
N VAL A 339 10.20 8.94 -7.89
CA VAL A 339 9.14 8.61 -6.94
C VAL A 339 9.39 7.33 -6.14
N ASP A 340 10.33 6.49 -6.56
CA ASP A 340 10.62 5.24 -5.85
C ASP A 340 11.19 5.53 -4.46
N HIS A 341 10.45 5.14 -3.43
CA HIS A 341 10.82 5.44 -2.04
C HIS A 341 12.07 4.68 -1.58
N ASP A 342 12.44 3.58 -2.23
CA ASP A 342 13.56 2.74 -1.81
C ASP A 342 14.92 3.43 -2.02
N ILE A 343 15.03 4.26 -3.05
CA ILE A 343 16.23 5.06 -3.35
C ILE A 343 16.16 6.49 -2.78
N ASN A 344 15.24 6.76 -1.86
CA ASN A 344 15.08 8.10 -1.29
C ASN A 344 16.35 8.60 -0.59
N ALA A 345 17.15 7.69 -0.01
CA ALA A 345 18.45 8.03 0.55
C ALA A 345 19.42 8.54 -0.52
N LEU A 346 19.44 7.92 -1.71
CA LEU A 346 20.27 8.36 -2.83
C LEU A 346 19.82 9.72 -3.36
N ARG A 347 18.51 9.93 -3.53
CA ARG A 347 17.97 11.22 -4.05
C ARG A 347 18.34 12.45 -3.21
N LYS A 348 18.57 12.27 -1.91
CA LYS A 348 18.99 13.34 -1.00
C LYS A 348 20.48 13.67 -1.11
N ASP A 349 21.27 12.80 -1.70
CA ASP A 349 22.70 12.98 -1.91
C ASP A 349 22.96 13.70 -3.26
N PRO A 350 23.77 14.78 -3.30
CA PRO A 350 24.06 15.52 -4.53
C PRO A 350 24.59 14.66 -5.69
N ARG A 351 25.30 13.56 -5.40
CA ARG A 351 25.83 12.63 -6.41
C ARG A 351 24.74 12.01 -7.28
N PHE A 352 23.52 11.88 -6.76
CA PHE A 352 22.38 11.36 -7.52
C PHE A 352 22.07 12.23 -8.72
N TRP A 353 22.02 13.55 -8.54
CA TRP A 353 21.72 14.46 -9.64
C TRP A 353 22.85 14.53 -10.68
N GLU A 354 24.10 14.36 -10.26
CA GLU A 354 25.23 14.24 -11.18
C GLU A 354 25.18 12.93 -11.97
N LEU A 355 24.81 11.82 -11.33
CA LEU A 355 24.55 10.54 -11.99
C LEU A 355 23.42 10.67 -13.02
N MET A 356 22.30 11.30 -12.66
CA MET A 356 21.18 11.53 -13.58
C MET A 356 21.59 12.37 -14.79
N LYS A 357 22.32 13.48 -14.57
CA LYS A 357 22.84 14.33 -15.66
C LYS A 357 23.80 13.56 -16.58
N LYS A 358 24.65 12.69 -16.03
CA LYS A 358 25.55 11.82 -16.81
C LYS A 358 24.74 10.95 -17.77
N HIS A 359 23.75 10.22 -17.26
CA HIS A 359 22.93 9.31 -18.08
C HIS A 359 22.05 10.05 -19.10
N GLU A 360 21.51 11.23 -18.77
CA GLU A 360 20.78 12.05 -19.73
C GLU A 360 21.66 12.47 -20.92
N ARG A 361 22.91 12.87 -20.66
CA ARG A 361 23.88 13.20 -21.73
C ARG A 361 24.20 11.97 -22.59
N ASP A 362 24.35 10.82 -21.97
CA ASP A 362 24.68 9.58 -22.66
C ASP A 362 23.54 9.08 -23.56
N ILE A 363 22.28 9.37 -23.21
CA ILE A 363 21.11 9.08 -24.06
C ILE A 363 21.02 10.07 -25.24
N LYS A 364 21.35 11.35 -25.03
CA LYS A 364 21.22 12.41 -26.06
C LYS A 364 22.32 12.40 -27.11
N LYS A 365 23.51 11.86 -26.82
CA LYS A 365 24.56 11.74 -27.84
C LYS A 365 24.02 10.87 -28.99
N PRO A 366 23.82 11.44 -30.20
CA PRO A 366 23.49 10.64 -31.37
C PRO A 366 24.54 9.54 -31.44
N SER A 367 24.13 8.28 -31.65
CA SER A 367 25.09 7.24 -31.98
C SER A 367 25.85 7.75 -33.20
N ASP A 368 27.12 8.15 -33.02
CA ASP A 368 27.91 8.79 -34.06
C ASP A 368 27.74 7.97 -35.34
N GLY A 369 27.01 8.56 -36.29
CA GLY A 369 26.50 7.92 -37.48
C GLY A 369 27.61 7.57 -38.44
N LYS A 370 28.53 6.68 -38.04
CA LYS A 370 29.18 5.76 -38.95
C LYS A 370 28.15 4.70 -39.31
N SER A 371 27.12 5.11 -40.06
CA SER A 371 26.59 4.20 -41.06
C SER A 371 27.78 3.88 -41.95
N GLU A 372 28.31 2.67 -41.80
CA GLU A 372 29.23 2.08 -42.73
C GLU A 372 28.61 2.30 -44.11
N LYS A 373 29.15 3.25 -44.89
CA LYS A 373 28.85 3.34 -46.31
C LYS A 373 29.31 2.00 -46.86
N THR A 374 28.38 1.07 -47.03
CA THR A 374 28.57 -0.11 -47.86
C THR A 374 28.87 0.43 -49.25
N VAL A 375 30.15 0.63 -49.54
CA VAL A 375 30.64 0.97 -50.87
C VAL A 375 30.33 -0.26 -51.70
N GLY A 376 29.20 -0.20 -52.43
CA GLY A 376 28.84 -1.17 -53.43
C GLY A 376 29.99 -1.25 -54.43
N ARG A 377 30.78 -2.32 -54.34
CA ARG A 377 31.72 -2.71 -55.37
C ARG A 377 30.92 -3.41 -56.46
N VAL A 378 30.45 -2.63 -57.42
CA VAL A 378 30.03 -3.15 -58.72
C VAL A 378 31.30 -3.32 -59.55
N GLY A 379 31.75 -4.57 -59.73
CA GLY A 379 32.54 -4.99 -60.89
C GLY A 379 31.68 -6.05 -61.60
N GLU A 380 31.24 -5.80 -62.84
CA GLU A 380 31.97 -6.03 -64.11
C GLU A 380 32.36 -7.50 -64.32
#